data_AF-A0A962M6J7-F1
#
_entry.id   AF-A0A962M6J7-F1
#
_cell.length_a   1.000
_cell.length_b   1.000
_cell.length_c   1.000
_cell.angle_alpha   90.00
_cell.angle_beta   90.00
_cell.angle_gamma   90.00
#
_symmetry.space_group_name_H-M   'P 1'
#
loop_
_entity.id
_entity.type
_entity.pdbx_description
1 polymer ?
#
loop_
_entity_poly.entity_id
_entity_poly.type
_entity_poly.pdbx_seq_one_letter_code
_entity_poly.pdbx_strand_id
1 'polypeptide(L)'
;MDAVKGSTLPGDVKTTKKSRLKFDPNEGIEQVPYPRPLVEAIDKIIEMKRKLGVPDRVEGENGWKVFAFTFNVWATLYPAHYKQFTEDQKETWSTLNDDFASAKEGEARIRKLVNVPQKLYEMISAVFPDQKWDKPFLTKMAKKFPELRGGRKV
;
A
#
# COMPACT_ATOMS: atom_id res chain seq x y z
N MET A 1 -51.69 23.57 -62.11
CA MET A 1 -50.24 23.32 -62.03
C MET A 1 -49.77 23.95 -60.74
N ASP A 2 -49.43 23.14 -59.74
CA ASP A 2 -48.47 23.48 -58.68
C ASP A 2 -48.11 22.17 -57.98
N ALA A 3 -46.82 21.98 -57.74
CA ALA A 3 -46.17 20.72 -57.42
C ALA A 3 -45.37 20.84 -56.12
N VAL A 4 -45.46 19.85 -55.22
CA VAL A 4 -44.43 19.56 -54.19
C VAL A 4 -44.55 18.07 -53.82
N LYS A 5 -43.69 17.17 -54.34
CA LYS A 5 -42.48 16.57 -53.71
C LYS A 5 -42.76 16.05 -52.28
N GLY A 6 -42.65 14.77 -51.91
CA GLY A 6 -41.77 13.69 -52.35
C GLY A 6 -40.73 13.40 -51.27
N SER A 7 -40.80 12.27 -50.57
CA SER A 7 -39.63 11.55 -50.01
C SER A 7 -40.04 10.20 -49.41
N THR A 8 -39.89 9.15 -50.22
CA THR A 8 -39.89 7.75 -49.83
C THR A 8 -38.61 7.46 -49.03
N LEU A 9 -38.72 6.79 -47.87
CA LEU A 9 -37.59 6.25 -47.11
C LEU A 9 -37.15 4.90 -47.72
N PRO A 10 -35.87 4.68 -48.00
CA PRO A 10 -35.34 3.33 -48.15
C PRO A 10 -34.20 3.04 -47.17
N GLY A 11 -34.03 1.76 -46.83
CA GLY A 11 -32.69 1.21 -46.66
C GLY A 11 -32.37 0.58 -45.31
N ASP A 12 -32.62 -0.73 -45.27
CA ASP A 12 -31.65 -1.78 -44.92
C ASP A 12 -30.80 -1.64 -43.64
N VAL A 13 -31.16 -2.50 -42.67
CA VAL A 13 -30.33 -2.90 -41.52
C VAL A 13 -29.11 -3.66 -42.02
N LYS A 14 -27.94 -3.02 -42.02
CA LYS A 14 -26.65 -3.70 -42.17
C LYS A 14 -26.17 -4.25 -40.83
N THR A 15 -26.12 -5.57 -40.72
CA THR A 15 -25.54 -6.35 -39.63
C THR A 15 -24.04 -6.08 -39.52
N THR A 16 -23.61 -5.26 -38.57
CA THR A 16 -22.19 -5.05 -38.26
C THR A 16 -21.64 -6.21 -37.45
N LYS A 17 -20.62 -6.86 -38.01
CA LYS A 17 -19.77 -7.88 -37.38
C LYS A 17 -19.32 -7.40 -35.99
N LYS A 18 -19.64 -8.18 -34.94
CA LYS A 18 -19.05 -8.03 -33.60
C LYS A 18 -17.54 -8.30 -33.69
N SER A 19 -16.76 -7.23 -33.80
CA SER A 19 -15.31 -7.27 -33.54
C SER A 19 -15.10 -7.61 -32.07
N ARG A 20 -14.53 -8.79 -31.79
CA ARG A 20 -13.99 -9.12 -30.47
C ARG A 20 -12.97 -8.05 -30.11
N LEU A 21 -13.31 -7.18 -29.16
CA LEU A 21 -12.34 -6.28 -28.52
C LEU A 21 -11.22 -7.15 -27.96
N LYS A 22 -10.02 -7.04 -28.53
CA LYS A 22 -8.83 -7.65 -27.94
C LYS A 22 -8.43 -6.72 -26.80
N PHE A 23 -8.70 -7.15 -25.57
CA PHE A 23 -8.16 -6.49 -24.39
C PHE A 23 -6.65 -6.75 -24.39
N ASP A 24 -5.86 -5.73 -24.72
CA ASP A 24 -4.42 -5.78 -24.50
C ASP A 24 -4.19 -5.37 -23.03
N PRO A 25 -3.75 -6.28 -22.15
CA PRO A 25 -3.57 -5.99 -20.74
C PRO A 25 -2.49 -4.92 -20.46
N ASN A 26 -1.77 -4.46 -21.49
CA ASN A 26 -0.73 -3.45 -21.38
C ASN A 26 -1.12 -2.07 -21.93
N GLU A 27 -2.34 -1.89 -22.47
CA GLU A 27 -2.80 -0.56 -22.90
C GLU A 27 -2.97 0.37 -21.68
N GLY A 28 -2.11 1.40 -21.59
CA GLY A 28 -2.17 2.42 -20.54
C GLY A 28 -1.23 2.22 -19.35
N ILE A 29 -0.34 1.23 -19.38
CA ILE A 29 0.69 1.08 -18.34
C ILE A 29 1.83 2.07 -18.61
N GLU A 30 1.84 3.19 -17.87
CA GLU A 30 2.95 4.14 -17.86
C GLU A 30 4.18 3.47 -17.22
N GLN A 31 5.18 3.14 -18.05
CA GLN A 31 6.43 2.57 -17.58
C GLN A 31 7.34 3.68 -17.04
N VAL A 32 7.30 3.92 -15.74
CA VAL A 32 8.23 4.84 -15.07
C VAL A 32 9.57 4.13 -14.87
N PRO A 33 10.71 4.71 -15.30
CA PRO A 33 12.01 4.10 -15.10
C PRO A 33 12.37 4.10 -13.60
N TYR A 34 12.44 2.92 -13.00
CA TYR A 34 12.89 2.72 -11.64
C TYR A 34 14.32 2.16 -11.59
N PRO A 35 15.10 2.43 -10.52
CA PRO A 35 16.39 1.79 -10.32
C PRO A 35 16.24 0.26 -10.29
N ARG A 36 17.05 -0.46 -11.07
CA ARG A 36 17.00 -1.94 -11.14
C ARG A 36 16.98 -2.64 -9.77
N PRO A 37 17.77 -2.22 -8.76
CA PRO A 37 17.76 -2.87 -7.44
C PRO A 37 16.39 -2.81 -6.75
N LEU A 38 15.59 -1.77 -7.02
CA LEU A 38 14.26 -1.60 -6.45
C LEU A 38 13.26 -2.57 -7.08
N VAL A 39 13.32 -2.72 -8.41
CA VAL A 39 12.47 -3.67 -9.16
C VAL A 39 12.79 -5.10 -8.72
N GLU A 40 14.07 -5.48 -8.70
CA GLU A 40 14.50 -6.82 -8.27
C GLU A 40 14.11 -7.13 -6.81
N ALA A 41 14.13 -6.13 -5.93
CA ALA A 41 13.73 -6.32 -4.54
C ALA A 41 12.22 -6.54 -4.40
N ILE A 42 11.42 -5.82 -5.19
CA ILE A 42 9.96 -6.03 -5.26
C ILE A 42 9.64 -7.41 -5.83
N ASP A 43 10.31 -7.83 -6.90
CA ASP A 43 10.13 -9.17 -7.49
C ASP A 43 10.44 -10.27 -6.47
N LYS A 44 11.50 -10.11 -5.66
CA LYS A 44 11.82 -11.03 -4.57
C LYS A 44 10.74 -11.09 -3.49
N ILE A 45 10.12 -9.96 -3.16
CA ILE A 45 9.00 -9.93 -2.19
C ILE A 45 7.81 -10.72 -2.75
N ILE A 46 7.45 -10.49 -4.02
CA ILE A 46 6.33 -11.19 -4.68
C ILE A 46 6.63 -12.69 -4.79
N GLU A 47 7.86 -13.04 -5.16
CA GLU A 47 8.29 -14.44 -5.25
C GLU A 47 8.22 -15.14 -3.89
N MET A 48 8.67 -14.48 -2.82
CA MET A 48 8.58 -15.00 -1.45
C MET A 48 7.12 -15.21 -1.03
N LYS A 49 6.25 -14.23 -1.30
CA LYS A 49 4.81 -14.33 -1.01
C LYS A 49 4.21 -15.54 -1.72
N ARG A 50 4.53 -15.74 -3.01
CA ARG A 50 4.05 -16.87 -3.81
C ARG A 50 4.56 -18.22 -3.27
N LYS A 51 5.85 -18.32 -2.94
CA LYS A 51 6.46 -19.55 -2.40
C LYS A 51 5.87 -19.96 -1.06
N LEU A 52 5.56 -18.99 -0.20
CA LEU A 52 5.03 -19.24 1.14
C LEU A 52 3.50 -19.37 1.18
N GLY A 53 2.82 -19.23 0.03
CA GLY A 53 1.36 -19.30 -0.06
C GLY A 53 0.65 -18.24 0.77
N VAL A 54 1.25 -17.05 0.90
CA VAL A 54 0.75 -16.00 1.78
C VAL A 54 -0.40 -15.26 1.09
N PRO A 55 -1.55 -15.08 1.77
CA PRO A 55 -2.70 -14.37 1.20
C PRO A 55 -2.42 -12.87 1.03
N ASP A 56 -3.39 -12.14 0.47
CA ASP A 56 -3.34 -10.67 0.30
C ASP A 56 -3.44 -9.88 1.62
N ARG A 57 -3.35 -10.59 2.76
CA ARG A 57 -3.32 -10.06 4.12
C ARG A 57 -2.14 -10.66 4.89
N VAL A 58 -1.63 -9.89 5.84
CA VAL A 58 -0.59 -10.32 6.78
C VAL A 58 -1.23 -11.23 7.83
N GLU A 59 -1.27 -12.51 7.51
CA GLU A 59 -1.82 -13.56 8.38
C GLU A 59 -0.80 -14.69 8.61
N GLY A 60 -0.89 -15.31 9.79
CA GLY A 60 0.02 -16.38 10.19
C GLY A 60 1.49 -15.96 10.27
N GLU A 61 2.36 -16.91 10.59
CA GLU A 61 3.80 -16.63 10.73
C GLU A 61 4.45 -16.25 9.39
N ASN A 62 4.03 -16.88 8.29
CA ASN A 62 4.56 -16.63 6.96
C ASN A 62 4.22 -15.22 6.45
N GLY A 63 3.01 -14.71 6.70
CA GLY A 63 2.66 -13.32 6.37
C GLY A 63 3.57 -12.32 7.08
N TRP A 64 3.86 -12.56 8.36
CA TRP A 64 4.80 -11.73 9.11
C TRP A 64 6.25 -11.85 8.64
N LYS A 65 6.67 -13.01 8.08
CA LYS A 65 7.99 -13.17 7.45
C LYS A 65 8.10 -12.33 6.18
N VAL A 66 7.08 -12.35 5.33
CA VAL A 66 7.01 -11.50 4.11
C VAL A 66 6.98 -10.02 4.49
N PHE A 67 6.22 -9.65 5.52
CA PHE A 67 6.22 -8.28 6.05
C PHE A 67 7.61 -7.85 6.54
N ALA A 68 8.29 -8.69 7.33
CA ALA A 68 9.64 -8.40 7.83
C ALA A 68 10.64 -8.22 6.68
N PHE A 69 10.54 -9.07 5.66
CA PHE A 69 11.35 -8.95 4.46
C PHE A 69 11.06 -7.64 3.71
N THR A 70 9.78 -7.27 3.57
CA THR A 70 9.36 -5.99 2.96
C THR A 70 9.92 -4.79 3.73
N PHE A 71 9.90 -4.84 5.07
CA PHE A 71 10.48 -3.81 5.92
C PHE A 71 11.99 -3.67 5.72
N ASN A 72 12.72 -4.79 5.69
CA ASN A 72 14.17 -4.79 5.45
C ASN A 72 14.53 -4.27 4.05
N VAL A 73 13.76 -4.65 3.03
CA VAL A 73 13.91 -4.13 1.67
C VAL A 73 13.71 -2.61 1.66
N TRP A 74 12.66 -2.11 2.30
CA TRP A 74 12.43 -0.67 2.41
C TRP A 74 13.60 0.05 3.10
N ALA A 75 14.09 -0.46 4.24
CA ALA A 75 15.22 0.13 4.96
C ALA A 75 16.51 0.14 4.12
N THR A 76 16.71 -0.88 3.28
CA THR A 76 17.88 -1.00 2.39
C THR A 76 17.78 -0.07 1.18
N LEU A 77 16.59 0.06 0.59
CA LEU A 77 16.36 0.91 -0.58
C LEU A 77 16.31 2.40 -0.24
N TYR A 78 15.86 2.73 0.96
CA TYR A 78 15.68 4.11 1.41
C TYR A 78 16.42 4.38 2.72
N PRO A 79 17.76 4.25 2.76
CA PRO A 79 18.53 4.35 4.00
C PRO A 79 18.44 5.75 4.63
N ALA A 80 18.35 6.81 3.82
CA ALA A 80 18.16 8.17 4.30
C ALA A 80 16.80 8.36 4.99
N HIS A 81 15.71 7.89 4.37
CA HIS A 81 14.37 7.93 4.97
C HIS A 81 14.28 7.06 6.23
N TYR A 82 14.94 5.90 6.22
CA TYR A 82 15.01 5.04 7.39
C TYR A 82 15.74 5.75 8.54
N LYS A 83 16.92 6.32 8.28
CA LYS A 83 17.67 7.08 9.27
C LYS A 83 16.84 8.23 9.86
N GLN A 84 16.26 9.07 9.01
CA GLN A 84 15.39 10.17 9.43
C GLN A 84 14.23 9.65 10.30
N PHE A 85 13.54 8.60 9.85
CA PHE A 85 12.46 8.01 10.63
C PHE A 85 12.92 7.53 12.02
N THR A 86 14.09 6.89 12.12
CA THR A 86 14.62 6.46 13.41
C THR A 86 15.00 7.62 14.32
N GLU A 87 15.45 8.74 13.75
CA GLU A 87 15.76 9.98 14.50
C GLU A 87 14.47 10.63 15.00
N ASP A 88 13.48 10.82 14.12
CA ASP A 88 12.15 11.36 14.46
C ASP A 88 11.46 10.51 15.54
N GLN A 89 11.62 9.18 15.49
CA GLN A 89 11.08 8.27 16.49
C GLN A 89 11.78 8.42 17.84
N LYS A 90 13.11 8.59 17.86
CA LYS A 90 13.85 8.83 19.10
C LYS A 90 13.43 10.16 19.72
N GLU A 91 13.29 11.20 18.93
CA GLU A 91 12.80 12.51 19.37
C GLU A 91 11.39 12.34 19.95
N THR A 92 10.47 11.74 19.20
CA THR A 92 9.10 11.45 19.66
C THR A 92 9.09 10.69 20.99
N TRP A 93 9.92 9.67 21.15
CA TRP A 93 10.02 8.92 22.40
C TRP A 93 10.62 9.73 23.54
N SER A 94 11.56 10.63 23.27
CA SER A 94 12.14 11.51 24.28
C SER A 94 11.11 12.52 24.79
N THR A 95 10.35 13.15 23.88
CA THR A 95 9.31 14.13 24.23
C THR A 95 8.10 13.50 24.93
N LEU A 96 7.78 12.24 24.60
CA LEU A 96 6.67 11.52 25.23
C LEU A 96 6.96 11.05 26.66
N ASN A 97 8.23 10.93 27.07
CA ASN A 97 8.58 10.50 28.43
C ASN A 97 8.30 11.59 29.49
N ASP A 98 8.30 12.87 29.10
CA ASP A 98 8.21 13.97 30.07
C ASP A 98 6.78 14.50 30.34
N ASP A 99 5.83 14.44 29.38
CA ASP A 99 4.56 15.20 29.50
C ASP A 99 3.24 14.44 29.21
N PHE A 100 3.26 13.13 28.96
CA PHE A 100 2.06 12.37 28.55
C PHE A 100 1.64 11.24 29.50
N ALA A 101 2.23 11.18 30.70
CA ALA A 101 1.87 10.20 31.73
C ALA A 101 0.51 10.48 32.40
N SER A 102 -0.08 11.67 32.25
CA SER A 102 -1.35 12.01 32.91
C SER A 102 -2.43 12.29 31.89
N ALA A 103 -3.43 11.40 31.82
CA ALA A 103 -4.73 11.75 31.27
C ALA A 103 -5.29 12.92 32.11
N LYS A 104 -5.29 14.14 31.56
CA LYS A 104 -6.13 15.22 32.08
C LYS A 104 -7.57 14.90 31.69
N GLU A 105 -8.47 14.86 32.66
CA GLU A 105 -9.92 14.81 32.42
C GLU A 105 -10.29 15.91 31.40
N GLY A 106 -10.95 15.51 30.31
CA GLY A 106 -11.48 16.43 29.29
C GLY A 106 -10.71 16.50 27.97
N GLU A 107 -9.49 15.96 27.85
CA GLU A 107 -8.74 15.98 26.59
C GLU A 107 -8.48 14.57 26.04
N ALA A 108 -9.10 14.25 24.90
CA ALA A 108 -8.84 13.02 24.15
C ALA A 108 -7.48 13.09 23.44
N ARG A 109 -6.39 12.78 24.15
CA ARG A 109 -5.05 12.65 23.55
C ARG A 109 -4.98 11.35 22.74
N ILE A 110 -4.97 11.46 21.41
CA ILE A 110 -4.81 10.32 20.51
C ILE A 110 -3.37 9.78 20.64
N ARG A 111 -3.19 8.68 21.39
CA ARG A 111 -1.92 7.94 21.41
C ARG A 111 -1.75 7.23 20.06
N LYS A 112 -0.78 7.67 19.24
CA LYS A 112 -0.37 6.95 18.03
C LYS A 112 0.26 5.61 18.44
N LEU A 113 -0.39 4.49 18.11
CA LEU A 113 0.08 3.15 18.48
C LEU A 113 1.37 2.77 17.73
N VAL A 114 1.42 3.13 16.44
CA VAL A 114 2.52 2.85 15.51
C VAL A 114 2.67 4.06 14.60
N ASN A 115 3.90 4.38 14.22
CA ASN A 115 4.23 5.34 13.18
C ASN A 115 4.81 4.55 12.00
N VAL A 116 4.23 4.71 10.82
CA VAL A 116 4.63 3.97 9.61
C VAL A 116 5.05 4.99 8.57
N PRO A 117 6.31 4.96 8.09
CA PRO A 117 6.76 5.79 6.99
C PRO A 117 5.89 5.62 5.76
N GLN A 118 5.57 6.72 5.08
CA GLN A 118 4.68 6.70 3.90
C GLN A 118 5.13 5.71 2.83
N LYS A 119 6.44 5.67 2.53
CA LYS A 119 7.00 4.73 1.52
C LYS A 119 6.89 3.27 1.95
N LEU A 120 7.04 2.99 3.25
CA LEU A 120 6.84 1.64 3.77
C LEU A 120 5.36 1.24 3.69
N TYR A 121 4.44 2.17 4.01
CA TYR A 121 3.00 1.96 3.87
C TYR A 121 2.63 1.61 2.43
N GLU A 122 3.11 2.38 1.45
CA GLU A 122 2.89 2.12 0.02
C GLU A 122 3.37 0.73 -0.39
N MET A 123 4.55 0.30 0.07
CA MET A 123 5.07 -1.03 -0.21
C MET A 123 4.21 -2.13 0.42
N ILE A 124 3.79 -1.96 1.68
CA ILE A 124 2.93 -2.94 2.36
C ILE A 124 1.58 -3.04 1.65
N SER A 125 0.97 -1.92 1.26
CA SER A 125 -0.29 -1.90 0.54
C SER A 125 -0.19 -2.52 -0.86
N ALA A 126 0.96 -2.41 -1.53
CA ALA A 126 1.20 -3.11 -2.79
C ALA A 126 1.34 -4.62 -2.62
N VAL A 127 1.99 -5.07 -1.54
CA VAL A 127 2.23 -6.50 -1.27
C VAL A 127 0.99 -7.18 -0.66
N PHE A 128 0.24 -6.46 0.18
CA PHE A 128 -0.94 -6.92 0.91
C PHE A 128 -2.11 -5.95 0.67
N PRO A 129 -2.73 -5.98 -0.52
CA PRO A 129 -3.75 -5.02 -0.89
C PRO A 129 -5.00 -5.08 -0.01
N ASP A 130 -5.32 -6.25 0.55
CA ASP A 130 -6.48 -6.45 1.40
C ASP A 130 -6.20 -6.21 2.89
N GLN A 131 -5.01 -5.71 3.24
CA GLN A 131 -4.60 -5.53 4.63
C GLN A 131 -5.48 -4.52 5.36
N LYS A 132 -6.08 -4.97 6.47
CA LYS A 132 -6.81 -4.08 7.38
C LYS A 132 -5.85 -3.46 8.40
N TRP A 133 -5.85 -2.14 8.49
CA TRP A 133 -5.06 -1.38 9.46
C TRP A 133 -5.80 -1.24 10.80
N ASP A 134 -6.26 -2.37 11.33
CA ASP A 134 -7.05 -2.41 12.55
C ASP A 134 -6.17 -2.44 13.82
N LYS A 135 -6.77 -2.14 14.98
CA LYS A 135 -6.06 -2.13 16.26
C LYS A 135 -5.34 -3.47 16.56
N PRO A 136 -5.93 -4.66 16.32
CA PRO A 136 -5.23 -5.94 16.48
C PRO A 136 -3.96 -6.06 15.61
N PHE A 137 -4.04 -5.69 14.33
CA PHE A 137 -2.90 -5.70 13.42
C PHE A 137 -1.82 -4.73 13.89
N LEU A 138 -2.19 -3.47 14.14
CA LEU A 138 -1.27 -2.45 14.63
C LEU A 138 -0.59 -2.87 15.94
N THR A 139 -1.32 -3.51 16.86
CA THR A 139 -0.77 -4.02 18.12
C THR A 139 0.25 -5.14 17.90
N LYS A 140 -0.02 -6.07 16.98
CA LYS A 140 0.96 -7.12 16.62
C LYS A 140 2.18 -6.53 15.91
N MET A 141 1.96 -5.55 15.02
CA MET A 141 3.02 -4.83 14.32
C MET A 141 3.95 -4.12 15.30
N ALA A 142 3.40 -3.38 16.27
CA ALA A 142 4.18 -2.72 17.33
C ALA A 142 5.02 -3.70 18.18
N LYS A 143 4.55 -4.94 18.36
CA LYS A 143 5.27 -5.98 19.10
C LYS A 143 6.40 -6.61 18.29
N LYS A 144 6.17 -6.84 16.99
CA LYS A 144 7.16 -7.46 16.08
C LYS A 144 8.21 -6.48 15.57
N PHE A 145 7.84 -5.21 15.42
CA PHE A 145 8.69 -4.13 14.93
C PHE A 145 8.68 -2.99 15.94
N PRO A 146 9.48 -3.10 17.03
CA PRO A 146 9.57 -2.06 18.05
C PRO A 146 9.97 -0.69 17.49
N GLU A 147 10.73 -0.68 16.39
CA GLU A 147 11.16 0.54 15.68
C GLU A 147 9.99 1.37 15.11
N LEU A 148 8.89 0.70 14.76
CA LEU A 148 7.70 1.38 14.24
C LEU A 148 6.82 1.93 15.37
N ARG A 149 7.06 1.53 16.62
CA ARG A 149 6.16 1.83 17.73
C ARG A 149 6.12 3.34 18.03
N GLY A 150 4.92 3.89 18.22
CA GLY A 150 4.75 5.34 18.46
C GLY A 150 5.10 5.84 19.87
N GLY A 151 5.63 4.98 20.75
CA GLY A 151 5.99 5.32 22.14
C GLY A 151 6.56 4.11 22.90
N ARG A 152 7.37 4.33 23.95
CA ARG A 152 7.89 3.23 24.78
C ARG A 152 6.75 2.49 25.52
N LYS A 153 6.99 1.21 25.83
CA LYS A 153 6.23 0.53 26.89
C LYS A 153 6.72 1.18 28.17
N VAL A 154 5.85 1.93 28.83
CA VAL A 154 5.94 2.09 30.28
C VAL A 154 5.65 0.70 30.87
#